data_AF-A0A077ZNY1-F1
#
_entry.id   AF-A0A077ZNY1-F1
#
_cell.length_a   1.000
_cell.length_b   1.000
_cell.length_c   1.000
_cell.angle_alpha   90.00
_cell.angle_beta   90.00
_cell.angle_gamma   90.00
#
_symmetry.space_group_name_H-M   'P 1'
#
loop_
_entity.id
_entity.type
_entity.pdbx_description
1 polymer ?
#
loop_
_entity_poly.entity_id
_entity_poly.type
_entity_poly.pdbx_seq_one_letter_code
_entity_poly.pdbx_strand_id
1 'polypeptide(L)'
;MWARRSFELRPRPVKLCDLDEWSEETVTIQSGLPSDMQQHSELSAKIITTDNSPLEVNVLLDAGSEATLIREDVANRIGLKGPVQDIRLSTFHGADPLIRCNRVCFTLQSLDGHHKFEIDSALTVPTLSVSRRRVDFKRLKSLWPHLRGIQIAASQPDDITVLVGMDVVEAHGQYRVFKHPKGIDGPHAVLTPFDWFIIE
;
A
#
# COMPACT_ATOMS: atom_id res chain seq x y z
N MET A 1 8.96 -7.89 40.01
CA MET A 1 7.52 -8.16 40.13
C MET A 1 6.80 -7.41 38.99
N TRP A 2 6.78 -7.99 37.78
CA TRP A 2 5.88 -7.68 36.65
C TRP A 2 5.53 -9.03 36.02
N ALA A 3 4.25 -9.23 35.69
CA ALA A 3 3.64 -10.53 35.43
C ALA A 3 4.05 -11.16 34.08
N ARG A 4 4.35 -12.46 34.10
CA ARG A 4 4.42 -13.35 32.93
C ARG A 4 3.00 -13.69 32.48
N ARG A 5 2.65 -13.43 31.22
CA ARG A 5 1.66 -14.26 30.50
C ARG A 5 2.42 -15.40 29.84
N SER A 6 2.42 -16.56 30.48
CA SER A 6 2.87 -17.83 29.90
C SER A 6 1.76 -18.37 29.00
N PHE A 7 1.88 -18.19 27.69
CA PHE A 7 1.23 -19.09 26.73
C PHE A 7 2.17 -20.28 26.52
N GLU A 8 1.79 -21.44 27.02
CA GLU A 8 2.42 -22.71 26.69
C GLU A 8 2.15 -23.03 25.21
N LEU A 9 3.01 -22.58 24.32
CA LEU A 9 2.99 -22.99 22.92
C LEU A 9 3.68 -24.35 22.80
N ARG A 10 2.93 -25.44 23.02
CA ARG A 10 3.22 -26.69 22.31
C ARG A 10 2.74 -26.49 20.88
N PRO A 11 3.57 -26.69 19.84
CA PRO A 11 3.11 -26.56 18.46
C PRO A 11 1.94 -27.52 18.24
N ARG A 12 0.77 -26.96 17.92
CA ARG A 12 -0.38 -27.69 17.38
C ARG A 12 -0.52 -27.33 15.90
N PRO A 13 -0.97 -28.25 15.04
CA PRO A 13 -1.32 -27.92 13.66
C PRO A 13 -2.36 -26.80 13.64
N VAL A 14 -2.06 -25.71 12.92
CA VAL A 14 -2.97 -24.57 12.68
C VAL A 14 -4.09 -25.03 11.75
N LYS A 15 -5.35 -24.77 12.13
CA LYS A 15 -6.54 -24.99 11.31
C LYS A 15 -6.93 -23.70 10.59
N LEU A 16 -7.75 -23.81 9.54
CA LEU A 16 -8.25 -22.65 8.81
C LEU A 16 -8.96 -21.63 9.73
N CYS A 17 -9.74 -22.11 10.71
CA CYS A 17 -10.40 -21.26 11.70
C CYS A 17 -9.41 -20.47 12.56
N ASP A 18 -8.21 -21.00 12.79
CA ASP A 18 -7.17 -20.26 13.51
C ASP A 18 -6.65 -19.11 12.63
N LEU A 19 -6.59 -19.28 11.29
CA LEU A 19 -6.24 -18.17 10.40
C LEU A 19 -7.34 -17.12 10.35
N ASP A 20 -8.61 -17.54 10.38
CA ASP A 20 -9.75 -16.62 10.44
C ASP A 20 -9.71 -15.82 11.76
N GLU A 21 -9.55 -16.48 12.91
CA GLU A 21 -9.40 -15.82 14.21
C GLU A 21 -8.18 -14.89 14.25
N TRP A 22 -7.03 -15.31 13.70
CA TRP A 22 -5.84 -14.45 13.61
C TRP A 22 -6.06 -13.28 12.67
N SER A 23 -6.81 -13.46 11.58
CA SER A 23 -7.17 -12.39 10.65
C SER A 23 -8.15 -11.41 11.32
N GLU A 24 -9.15 -11.90 12.06
CA GLU A 24 -10.07 -11.09 12.85
C GLU A 24 -9.31 -10.35 13.96
N GLU A 25 -8.37 -10.99 14.65
CA GLU A 25 -7.54 -10.35 15.66
C GLU A 25 -6.63 -9.29 15.01
N THR A 26 -6.06 -9.56 13.83
CA THR A 26 -5.25 -8.58 13.07
C THR A 26 -6.10 -7.40 12.60
N VAL A 27 -7.28 -7.65 12.03
CA VAL A 27 -8.25 -6.61 11.62
C VAL A 27 -8.77 -5.83 12.83
N THR A 28 -8.98 -6.48 13.97
CA THR A 28 -9.40 -5.84 15.22
C THR A 28 -8.27 -4.99 15.81
N ILE A 29 -7.03 -5.45 15.75
CA ILE A 29 -5.85 -4.65 16.12
C ILE A 29 -5.70 -3.45 15.18
N GLN A 30 -5.93 -3.63 13.88
CA GLN A 30 -5.86 -2.57 12.89
C GLN A 30 -7.03 -1.56 12.98
N SER A 31 -8.24 -2.03 13.30
CA SER A 31 -9.44 -1.18 13.47
C SER A 31 -9.57 -0.57 14.88
N GLY A 32 -8.92 -1.18 15.87
CA GLY A 32 -8.82 -0.69 17.25
C GLY A 32 -7.69 0.32 17.48
N LEU A 33 -6.74 0.41 16.54
CA LEU A 33 -5.92 1.61 16.42
C LEU A 33 -6.89 2.76 16.07
N PRO A 34 -6.80 3.92 16.75
CA PRO A 34 -7.59 5.09 16.37
C PRO A 34 -7.49 5.25 14.86
N SER A 35 -8.61 5.52 14.18
CA SER A 35 -8.68 5.82 12.73
C SER A 35 -7.72 6.94 12.28
N ASP A 36 -6.99 7.51 13.24
CA ASP A 36 -5.94 8.47 13.09
C ASP A 36 -4.53 7.92 12.85
N MET A 37 -4.33 6.59 12.89
CA MET A 37 -3.01 5.93 12.89
C MET A 37 -2.68 5.08 11.63
N GLN A 38 -3.27 5.39 10.47
CA GLN A 38 -2.80 4.87 9.19
C GLN A 38 -2.50 6.06 8.27
N GLN A 39 -1.24 6.48 8.28
CA GLN A 39 -0.73 7.50 7.36
C GLN A 39 -0.06 6.79 6.18
N HIS A 40 -0.68 6.93 5.01
CA HIS A 40 -0.07 6.57 3.75
C HIS A 40 0.46 7.86 3.15
N SER A 41 1.76 8.08 3.21
CA SER A 41 2.35 9.03 2.27
C SER A 41 2.22 8.41 0.88
N GLU A 42 1.37 9.04 0.07
CA GLU A 42 1.17 8.75 -1.34
C GLU A 42 2.55 8.71 -2.03
N LEU A 43 2.89 7.54 -2.59
CA LEU A 43 4.11 7.39 -3.38
C LEU A 43 3.82 7.79 -4.82
N SER A 44 4.80 8.33 -5.54
CA SER A 44 4.66 8.60 -6.97
C SER A 44 5.41 7.56 -7.78
N ALA A 45 4.85 7.17 -8.92
CA ALA A 45 5.47 6.28 -9.89
C ALA A 45 5.08 6.69 -11.31
N LYS A 46 5.66 6.02 -12.31
CA LYS A 46 5.32 6.17 -13.73
C LYS A 46 4.70 4.89 -14.24
N ILE A 47 3.54 4.98 -14.87
CA ILE A 47 3.05 3.92 -15.75
C ILE A 47 3.69 4.13 -17.13
N ILE A 48 4.37 3.10 -17.65
CA ILE A 48 4.93 3.14 -18.99
C ILE A 48 3.82 2.76 -19.98
N THR A 49 3.42 3.72 -20.80
CA THR A 49 2.38 3.57 -21.82
C THR A 49 2.96 3.02 -23.12
N THR A 50 2.10 2.49 -23.98
CA THR A 50 2.50 1.89 -25.27
C THR A 50 3.11 2.90 -26.26
N ASP A 51 2.83 4.19 -26.10
CA ASP A 51 3.38 5.28 -26.91
C ASP A 51 4.70 5.84 -26.33
N ASN A 52 5.30 5.17 -25.33
CA ASN A 52 6.49 5.61 -24.60
C ASN A 52 6.37 6.98 -23.93
N SER A 53 5.15 7.45 -23.65
CA SER A 53 4.89 8.68 -22.90
C SER A 53 4.49 8.36 -21.46
N PRO A 54 5.46 8.21 -20.53
CA PRO A 54 5.17 7.76 -19.18
C PRO A 54 4.17 8.68 -18.47
N LEU A 55 3.14 8.08 -17.87
CA LEU A 55 2.16 8.78 -17.05
C LEU A 55 2.58 8.71 -15.57
N GLU A 56 2.81 9.87 -14.94
CA GLU A 56 3.01 9.91 -13.50
C GLU A 56 1.70 9.66 -12.74
N VAL A 57 1.76 8.82 -11.71
CA VAL A 57 0.60 8.35 -10.95
C VAL A 57 0.90 8.28 -9.46
N ASN A 58 -0.14 8.44 -8.64
CA ASN A 58 -0.06 8.16 -7.21
C ASN A 58 -0.28 6.66 -6.96
N VAL A 59 0.59 6.09 -6.13
CA VAL A 59 0.67 4.68 -5.78
C VAL A 59 0.47 4.52 -4.27
N LEU A 60 -0.34 3.53 -3.92
CA LEU A 60 -0.47 3.00 -2.58
C LEU A 60 0.12 1.59 -2.53
N LEU A 61 1.06 1.34 -1.63
CA LEU A 61 1.47 -0.01 -1.29
C LEU A 61 0.50 -0.56 -0.24
N ASP A 62 -0.21 -1.63 -0.58
CA ASP A 62 -1.14 -2.29 0.33
C ASP A 62 -0.78 -3.77 0.49
N ALA A 63 -0.06 -4.07 1.57
CA ALA A 63 0.32 -5.45 1.90
C ALA A 63 -0.87 -6.32 2.33
N GLY A 64 -2.03 -5.72 2.62
CA GLY A 64 -3.28 -6.43 2.93
C GLY A 64 -4.08 -6.82 1.68
N SER A 65 -3.71 -6.33 0.49
CA SER A 65 -4.35 -6.68 -0.76
C SER A 65 -3.62 -7.83 -1.46
N GLU A 66 -4.37 -8.84 -1.91
CA GLU A 66 -3.84 -9.94 -2.73
C GLU A 66 -3.68 -9.57 -4.20
N ALA A 67 -4.29 -8.46 -4.63
CA ALA A 67 -4.30 -8.04 -6.03
C ALA A 67 -3.90 -6.58 -6.17
N THR A 68 -3.23 -6.27 -7.27
CA THR A 68 -2.98 -4.90 -7.71
C THR A 68 -4.25 -4.35 -8.37
N LEU A 69 -4.65 -3.14 -7.99
CA LEU A 69 -5.82 -2.43 -8.50
C LEU A 69 -5.38 -1.16 -9.22
N ILE A 70 -6.10 -0.79 -10.28
CA ILE A 70 -5.92 0.47 -11.00
C ILE A 70 -7.27 1.15 -11.22
N ARG A 71 -7.29 2.47 -11.06
CA ARG A 71 -8.47 3.28 -11.39
C ARG A 71 -8.87 3.11 -12.85
N GLU A 72 -10.12 2.74 -13.06
CA GLU A 72 -10.67 2.39 -14.38
C GLU A 72 -10.62 3.56 -15.36
N ASP A 73 -10.88 4.78 -14.91
CA ASP A 73 -10.81 5.98 -15.73
C ASP A 73 -9.40 6.25 -16.26
N VAL A 74 -8.37 5.99 -15.44
CA VAL A 74 -6.96 6.11 -15.85
C VAL A 74 -6.57 4.99 -16.80
N ALA A 75 -6.94 3.74 -16.50
CA ALA A 75 -6.70 2.59 -17.38
C ALA A 75 -7.30 2.81 -18.78
N ASN A 76 -8.54 3.29 -18.85
CA ASN A 76 -9.22 3.63 -20.10
C ASN A 76 -8.52 4.78 -20.83
N ARG A 77 -8.11 5.84 -20.12
CA ARG A 77 -7.43 7.01 -20.69
C ARG A 77 -6.12 6.65 -21.39
N ILE A 78 -5.35 5.72 -20.81
CA ILE A 78 -4.08 5.27 -21.39
C ILE A 78 -4.22 4.02 -22.29
N GLY A 79 -5.46 3.61 -22.57
CA GLY A 79 -5.74 2.53 -23.51
C GLY A 79 -5.39 1.12 -23.02
N LEU A 80 -5.31 0.89 -21.70
CA LEU A 80 -5.17 -0.46 -21.17
C LEU A 80 -6.42 -1.27 -21.48
N LYS A 81 -6.23 -2.45 -22.06
CA LYS A 81 -7.30 -3.37 -22.43
C LYS A 81 -6.98 -4.76 -21.93
N GLY A 82 -8.02 -5.54 -21.69
CA GLY A 82 -7.90 -6.96 -21.40
C GLY A 82 -9.27 -7.59 -21.19
N PRO A 83 -9.32 -8.85 -20.74
CA PRO A 83 -10.59 -9.55 -20.57
C PRO A 83 -11.42 -8.90 -19.45
N VAL A 84 -12.72 -8.80 -19.71
CA VAL A 84 -13.72 -8.43 -18.69
C VAL A 84 -14.01 -9.66 -17.84
N GLN A 85 -14.08 -9.46 -16.53
CA GLN A 85 -14.46 -10.50 -15.58
C GLN A 85 -15.28 -9.90 -14.44
N ASP A 86 -16.16 -10.72 -13.88
CA ASP A 86 -16.92 -10.37 -12.70
C ASP A 86 -16.20 -10.96 -11.48
N ILE A 87 -15.74 -10.10 -10.57
CA ILE A 87 -14.96 -10.46 -9.38
C ILE A 87 -15.68 -10.02 -8.11
N ARG A 88 -15.35 -10.66 -6.99
CA ARG A 88 -15.68 -10.11 -5.66
C ARG A 88 -14.38 -9.67 -5.01
N LEU A 89 -14.26 -8.38 -4.74
CA LEU A 89 -13.18 -7.84 -3.93
C LEU A 89 -13.59 -8.00 -2.46
N SER A 90 -13.34 -9.19 -1.92
CA SER A 90 -13.68 -9.49 -0.54
C SER A 90 -12.81 -8.64 0.40
N THR A 91 -13.45 -7.85 1.24
CA THR A 91 -12.84 -7.23 2.40
C THR A 91 -13.23 -8.04 3.64
N PHE A 92 -12.75 -7.63 4.81
CA PHE A 92 -13.09 -8.28 6.08
C PHE A 92 -14.61 -8.27 6.39
N HIS A 93 -15.42 -7.47 5.68
CA HIS A 93 -16.87 -7.41 5.89
C HIS A 93 -17.64 -8.56 5.22
N GLY A 94 -17.06 -9.27 4.25
CA GLY A 94 -17.65 -10.43 3.56
C GLY A 94 -18.91 -10.18 2.72
N ALA A 95 -19.48 -8.98 2.77
CA ALA A 95 -20.69 -8.56 2.06
C ALA A 95 -20.38 -7.74 0.79
N ASP A 96 -19.29 -8.08 0.11
CA ASP A 96 -18.81 -7.28 -1.02
C ASP A 96 -19.56 -7.63 -2.32
N PRO A 97 -20.02 -6.61 -3.08
CA PRO A 97 -20.75 -6.84 -4.32
C PRO A 97 -19.85 -7.49 -5.38
N LEU A 98 -20.49 -8.17 -6.32
CA LEU A 98 -19.82 -8.56 -7.56
C LEU A 98 -19.54 -7.29 -8.38
N ILE A 99 -18.27 -7.05 -8.69
CA ILE A 99 -17.81 -5.90 -9.49
C ILE A 99 -17.34 -6.43 -10.83
N ARG A 100 -17.81 -5.79 -11.91
CA ARG A 100 -17.29 -6.03 -13.25
C ARG A 100 -16.04 -5.19 -13.47
N CYS A 101 -14.91 -5.84 -13.77
CA CYS A 101 -13.64 -5.18 -14.02
C CYS A 101 -12.96 -5.74 -15.28
N ASN A 102 -12.00 -4.99 -15.80
CA ASN A 102 -11.03 -5.49 -16.76
C ASN A 102 -9.78 -5.98 -16.02
N ARG A 103 -9.19 -7.09 -16.49
CA ARG A 103 -7.84 -7.48 -16.11
C ARG A 103 -6.85 -6.87 -17.08
N VAL A 104 -5.97 -5.99 -16.63
CA VAL A 104 -5.06 -5.21 -17.48
C VAL A 104 -3.61 -5.44 -17.12
N CYS A 105 -2.73 -5.24 -18.10
CA CYS A 105 -1.28 -5.35 -17.94
C CYS A 105 -0.62 -3.99 -18.17
N PHE A 106 0.39 -3.64 -17.37
CA PHE A 106 1.19 -2.43 -17.55
C PHE A 106 2.53 -2.52 -16.78
N THR A 107 3.50 -1.68 -17.14
CA THR A 107 4.75 -1.55 -16.37
C THR A 107 4.65 -0.36 -15.42
N LEU A 108 4.93 -0.58 -14.14
CA LEU A 108 5.08 0.47 -13.13
C LEU A 108 6.57 0.72 -12.86
N GLN A 109 6.99 1.99 -12.83
CA GLN A 109 8.40 2.38 -12.69
C GLN A 109 8.56 3.45 -11.61
N SER A 110 9.61 3.37 -10.81
CA SER A 110 9.96 4.43 -9.85
C SER A 110 10.29 5.75 -10.57
N LEU A 111 10.12 6.89 -9.90
CA LEU A 111 10.35 8.19 -10.54
C LEU A 111 11.79 8.35 -11.08
N ASP A 112 12.78 7.80 -10.37
CA ASP A 112 14.20 7.78 -10.74
C ASP A 112 14.55 6.75 -11.83
N GLY A 113 13.61 5.85 -12.17
CA GLY A 113 13.80 4.81 -13.18
C GLY A 113 14.62 3.60 -12.73
N HIS A 114 15.04 3.51 -11.46
CA HIS A 114 15.84 2.42 -10.93
C HIS A 114 15.06 1.12 -10.70
N HIS A 115 13.75 1.22 -10.44
CA HIS A 115 12.88 0.09 -10.19
C HIS A 115 11.78 0.02 -11.25
N LYS A 116 11.54 -1.19 -11.77
CA LYS A 116 10.47 -1.48 -12.74
C LYS A 116 9.78 -2.77 -12.34
N PHE A 117 8.45 -2.77 -12.43
CA PHE A 117 7.58 -3.87 -12.08
C PHE A 117 6.62 -4.11 -13.24
N GLU A 118 6.65 -5.32 -13.81
CA GLU A 118 5.64 -5.74 -14.77
C GLU A 118 4.40 -6.19 -14.00
N ILE A 119 3.28 -5.52 -14.23
CA ILE A 119 2.00 -5.81 -13.61
C ILE A 119 1.18 -6.58 -14.63
N ASP A 120 1.10 -7.90 -14.49
CA ASP A 120 0.48 -8.77 -15.49
C ASP A 120 -1.05 -8.94 -15.30
N SER A 121 -1.58 -8.55 -14.14
CA SER A 121 -2.95 -8.90 -13.77
C SER A 121 -3.69 -7.91 -12.90
N ALA A 122 -3.43 -6.61 -13.07
CA ALA A 122 -4.16 -5.60 -12.32
C ALA A 122 -5.66 -5.60 -12.66
N LEU A 123 -6.48 -5.32 -11.66
CA LEU A 123 -7.93 -5.23 -11.80
C LEU A 123 -8.36 -3.77 -11.89
N THR A 124 -9.18 -3.43 -12.88
CA THR A 124 -9.77 -2.09 -12.93
C THR A 124 -10.83 -1.93 -11.86
N VAL A 125 -10.82 -0.79 -11.18
CA VAL A 125 -11.86 -0.44 -10.20
C VAL A 125 -12.39 0.97 -10.47
N PRO A 126 -13.70 1.23 -10.27
CA PRO A 126 -14.28 2.55 -10.55
C PRO A 126 -13.63 3.69 -9.74
N THR A 127 -13.22 3.40 -8.51
CA THR A 127 -12.57 4.36 -7.61
C THR A 127 -11.63 3.64 -6.64
N LEU A 128 -10.56 4.33 -6.22
CA LEU A 128 -9.70 3.96 -5.10
C LEU A 128 -9.87 5.02 -4.01
N SER A 129 -10.92 4.85 -3.22
CA SER A 129 -11.27 5.80 -2.15
C SER A 129 -10.45 5.52 -0.90
N VAL A 130 -9.20 5.98 -0.90
CA VAL A 130 -8.31 5.89 0.25
C VAL A 130 -8.33 7.21 1.03
N SER A 131 -8.21 7.16 2.35
CA SER A 131 -8.18 8.37 3.19
C SER A 131 -7.02 9.28 2.75
N ARG A 132 -7.35 10.45 2.18
CA ARG A 132 -6.38 11.50 1.83
C ARG A 132 -5.84 12.15 3.10
N ARG A 133 -4.75 11.62 3.64
CA ARG A 133 -3.99 12.29 4.70
C ARG A 133 -2.68 12.81 4.13
N ARG A 134 -2.69 14.07 3.70
CA ARG A 134 -1.44 14.75 3.32
C ARG A 134 -0.61 15.00 4.57
N VAL A 135 0.60 14.46 4.55
CA VAL A 135 1.57 14.65 5.60
C VAL A 135 2.31 15.96 5.37
N ASP A 136 2.25 16.89 6.33
CA ASP A 136 3.12 18.07 6.30
C ASP A 136 4.55 17.64 6.66
N PHE A 137 5.29 17.22 5.63
CA PHE A 137 6.63 16.68 5.81
C PHE A 137 7.62 17.72 6.35
N LYS A 138 7.38 19.01 6.08
CA LYS A 138 8.19 20.09 6.65
C LYS A 138 7.98 20.17 8.16
N ARG A 139 6.74 20.05 8.61
CA ARG A 139 6.40 19.95 10.05
C ARG A 139 6.94 18.66 10.67
N LEU A 140 6.84 17.51 9.99
CA LEU A 140 7.41 16.27 10.55
C LEU A 140 8.91 16.37 10.76
N LYS A 141 9.66 16.92 9.80
CA LYS A 141 11.10 17.14 9.95
C LYS A 141 11.48 18.10 11.08
N SER A 142 10.61 19.06 11.42
CA SER A 142 10.87 19.96 12.54
C SER A 142 10.61 19.29 13.89
N LEU A 143 9.65 18.37 13.96
CA LEU A 143 9.33 17.60 15.16
C LEU A 143 10.32 16.44 15.38
N TRP A 144 10.81 15.82 14.31
CA TRP A 144 11.54 14.56 14.35
C TRP A 144 12.93 14.69 13.72
N PRO A 145 13.98 14.93 14.54
CA PRO A 145 15.34 15.16 14.05
C PRO A 145 15.91 14.04 13.17
N HIS A 146 15.47 12.79 13.34
CA HIS A 146 15.91 11.64 12.54
C HIS A 146 15.37 11.67 11.10
N LEU A 147 14.32 12.43 10.82
CA LEU A 147 13.76 12.59 9.48
C LEU A 147 14.46 13.68 8.64
N ARG A 148 15.35 14.48 9.23
CA ARG A 148 15.95 15.67 8.57
C ARG A 148 16.72 15.33 7.29
N GLY A 149 17.32 14.15 7.21
CA GLY A 149 18.09 13.69 6.04
C GLY A 149 17.25 13.10 4.90
N ILE A 150 15.94 12.95 5.09
CA ILE A 150 15.07 12.28 4.12
C ILE A 150 14.51 13.32 3.14
N GLN A 151 14.50 13.04 1.86
CA GLN A 151 13.76 13.80 0.85
C GLN A 151 12.66 12.89 0.31
N ILE A 152 11.42 13.37 0.31
CA ILE A 152 10.27 12.67 -0.28
C ILE A 152 9.88 13.49 -1.50
N ALA A 153 9.74 12.85 -2.65
CA ALA A 153 9.16 13.46 -3.83
C ALA A 153 7.71 13.92 -3.53
N ALA A 154 7.30 15.04 -4.12
CA ALA A 154 5.91 15.47 -3.98
C ALA A 154 5.00 14.45 -4.70
N SER A 155 3.90 14.05 -4.04
CA SER A 155 2.86 13.28 -4.71
C SER A 155 2.12 14.14 -5.74
N GLN A 156 1.52 13.49 -6.74
CA GLN A 156 0.62 14.17 -7.67
C GLN A 156 -0.59 14.71 -6.91
N PRO A 157 -1.20 15.83 -7.35
CA PRO A 157 -2.36 16.41 -6.67
C PRO A 157 -3.62 15.51 -6.69
N ASP A 158 -3.63 14.51 -7.57
CA ASP A 158 -4.74 13.58 -7.82
C ASP A 158 -4.91 12.51 -6.74
N ASP A 159 -5.99 11.74 -6.80
CA ASP A 159 -6.18 10.56 -5.95
C ASP A 159 -5.16 9.45 -6.26
N ILE A 160 -5.02 8.51 -5.30
CA ILE A 160 -4.41 7.21 -5.54
C ILE A 160 -4.96 6.63 -6.85
N THR A 161 -4.05 6.25 -7.72
CA THR A 161 -4.34 5.74 -9.06
C THR A 161 -4.08 4.25 -9.16
N VAL A 162 -3.04 3.76 -8.49
CA VAL A 162 -2.68 2.34 -8.42
C VAL A 162 -2.54 1.95 -6.95
N LEU A 163 -3.20 0.86 -6.57
CA LEU A 163 -2.94 0.15 -5.31
C LEU A 163 -2.16 -1.11 -5.67
N VAL A 164 -0.97 -1.27 -5.13
CA VAL A 164 -0.09 -2.42 -5.40
C VAL A 164 -0.24 -3.42 -4.27
N GLY A 165 -0.78 -4.59 -4.60
CA GLY A 165 -0.97 -5.70 -3.67
C GLY A 165 0.28 -6.57 -3.54
N MET A 166 0.17 -7.64 -2.78
CA MET A 166 1.23 -8.64 -2.59
C MET A 166 1.38 -9.60 -3.77
N ASP A 167 0.60 -9.44 -4.85
CA ASP A 167 0.88 -10.07 -6.15
C ASP A 167 2.17 -9.52 -6.79
N VAL A 168 2.70 -8.40 -6.28
CA VAL A 168 3.96 -7.77 -6.71
C VAL A 168 4.86 -7.57 -5.49
N VAL A 169 5.26 -8.67 -4.85
CA VAL A 169 6.02 -8.69 -3.58
C VAL A 169 7.26 -7.78 -3.62
N GLU A 170 7.97 -7.74 -4.74
CA GLU A 170 9.18 -6.95 -4.93
C GLU A 170 8.95 -5.44 -4.79
N ALA A 171 7.73 -4.97 -5.09
CA ALA A 171 7.36 -3.56 -4.95
C ALA A 171 7.22 -3.13 -3.48
N HIS A 172 7.06 -4.08 -2.55
CA HIS A 172 6.93 -3.85 -1.11
C HIS A 172 8.27 -3.91 -0.35
N GLY A 173 9.39 -3.97 -1.07
CA GLY A 173 10.72 -4.01 -0.47
C GLY A 173 10.97 -2.84 0.50
N GLN A 174 11.54 -3.13 1.67
CA GLN A 174 11.94 -2.11 2.65
C GLN A 174 13.46 -2.03 2.71
N TYR A 175 14.05 -1.12 1.94
CA TYR A 175 15.51 -1.04 1.79
C TYR A 175 16.20 -0.40 2.99
N ARG A 176 15.54 0.56 3.65
CA ARG A 176 16.00 1.21 4.87
C ARG A 176 14.83 1.60 5.75
N VAL A 177 15.00 1.47 7.05
CA VAL A 177 14.01 1.91 8.05
C VAL A 177 14.71 2.81 9.06
N PHE A 178 14.30 4.07 9.15
CA PHE A 178 14.70 4.98 10.22
C PHE A 178 13.62 4.99 11.29
N LYS A 179 13.96 4.43 12.45
CA LYS A 179 13.09 4.37 13.61
C LYS A 179 13.31 5.58 14.50
N HIS A 180 12.29 5.94 15.27
CA HIS A 180 12.46 6.87 16.38
C HIS A 180 13.49 6.32 17.39
N PRO A 181 14.23 7.17 18.12
CA PRO A 181 15.11 6.72 19.19
C PRO A 181 14.35 5.94 20.26
N LYS A 182 14.99 4.94 20.87
CA LYS A 182 14.36 4.15 21.95
C LYS A 182 13.81 5.07 23.05
N GLY A 183 12.55 4.86 23.43
CA GLY A 183 11.88 5.61 24.51
C GLY A 183 11.18 6.89 24.06
N ILE A 184 11.12 7.16 22.76
CA ILE A 184 10.36 8.27 22.17
C ILE A 184 9.38 7.66 21.17
N ASP A 185 8.08 7.87 21.32
CA ASP A 185 7.14 7.51 20.24
C ASP A 185 7.29 8.50 19.09
N GLY A 186 7.35 8.01 17.85
CA GLY A 186 7.44 8.86 16.68
C GLY A 186 7.46 8.09 15.37
N PRO A 187 7.35 8.78 14.24
CA PRO A 187 7.27 8.15 12.94
C PRO A 187 8.49 7.30 12.62
N HIS A 188 8.24 6.18 11.94
CA HIS A 188 9.23 5.49 11.14
C HIS A 188 9.23 6.07 9.73
N ALA A 189 10.42 6.16 9.14
CA ALA A 189 10.54 6.37 7.70
C ALA A 189 11.08 5.11 7.05
N VAL A 190 10.44 4.68 5.97
CA VAL A 190 10.76 3.45 5.27
C VAL A 190 11.05 3.79 3.81
N LEU A 191 12.22 3.39 3.32
CA LEU A 191 12.59 3.53 1.92
C LEU A 191 12.07 2.33 1.14
N THR A 192 11.23 2.59 0.14
CA THR A 192 10.67 1.60 -0.79
C THR A 192 11.31 1.73 -2.16
N PRO A 193 11.00 0.83 -3.10
CA PRO A 193 11.32 1.04 -4.51
C PRO A 193 10.79 2.34 -5.12
N PHE A 194 9.70 2.93 -4.59
CA PHE A 194 9.08 4.12 -5.18
C PHE A 194 9.59 5.44 -4.57
N ASP A 195 9.71 5.50 -3.24
CA ASP A 195 10.41 6.54 -2.48
C ASP A 195 10.35 6.21 -0.97
N TRP A 196 10.79 7.14 -0.13
CA TRP A 196 10.49 7.18 1.28
C TRP A 196 9.00 7.37 1.56
N PHE A 197 8.48 6.56 2.46
CA PHE A 197 7.17 6.76 3.08
C PHE A 197 7.28 6.82 4.59
N ILE A 198 6.33 7.52 5.22
CA ILE A 198 6.29 7.70 6.68
C ILE A 198 5.17 6.85 7.27
N ILE A 199 5.47 6.16 8.37
CA ILE A 199 4.53 5.40 9.20
C ILE A 199 4.53 6.05 10.58
N GLU A 200 3.40 6.57 11.04
CA GLU A 200 3.21 7.13 12.39
C GLU A 200 2.57 6.12 13.36
#